data_AF-A0A3G2HSZ5-F1
#
_entry.id   AF-A0A3G2HSZ5-F1
#
_cell.length_a   1.000
_cell.length_b   1.000
_cell.length_c   1.000
_cell.angle_alpha   90.00
_cell.angle_beta   90.00
_cell.angle_gamma   90.00
#
_symmetry.space_group_name_H-M   'P 1'
#
loop_
_entity.id
_entity.type
_entity.pdbx_description
1 polymer ?
#
loop_
_entity_poly.entity_id
_entity_poly.type
_entity_poly.pdbx_seq_one_letter_code
_entity_poly.pdbx_strand_id
1 'polypeptide(L)'
;MAIAARPLALRSPWFLPALVCLVVLVFWVVWPLASLFYQSIINPATGMPSLHGFETFFSDPRYVEAFFNTIKLGLISTVGTLLLGAPLAYVVARYDFPGKAIVAILPLTTIVLPDIIVSQAWLMLLGNNGVVRLALESIGIDLPSFYGWFGMSYVLILNDYTYVYIGMLAALKAIDGTLEEAAVNLGATNFKRALSVTFPVLMPALLVNAMIVFTLAVDNFSIPMILGGQVDVLSSLTYTTFLSEMSGNPTMQGVLAVVSVILVGAVLFIQKRVLERKTFQMQQGRAPRPVRAQGLAGILLTIGAVMFVTFSLIPAFIVLMGAFTKASGPVMQYGTFTLDNMERALRYAPEPILNSLMLASVATVAGTCFATICSYLIVKKRLFVVTALDYMVMLPLAISGTVLGIALIQTYNSGMLVLTGTWVIMAGAYFVRKVPFSIRSASASLYNIPDSIEEASINLGVSPFQSFFKVVLPLMKPAILGAAILMWVTSLAEISATIVLYYGGMETMPIQMFRQIDAGFLARASAYGVILMVVILVPIYLAIRFLKLDLFSSR
;
A
#
# COMPACT_ATOMS: atom_id res chain seq x y z
N MET A 1 7.74 37.91 -8.58
CA MET A 1 8.00 39.33 -8.28
C MET A 1 8.47 39.39 -6.82
N ALA A 2 9.68 39.92 -6.59
CA ALA A 2 10.39 40.13 -5.31
C ALA A 2 10.60 38.90 -4.38
N ILE A 3 11.71 38.18 -4.61
CA ILE A 3 12.36 37.33 -3.62
C ILE A 3 13.03 38.27 -2.61
N ALA A 4 12.31 38.66 -1.56
CA ALA A 4 12.91 39.30 -0.40
C ALA A 4 13.43 38.20 0.54
N ALA A 5 14.74 37.99 0.53
CA ALA A 5 15.43 37.21 1.55
C ALA A 5 15.16 37.84 2.92
N ARG A 6 14.40 37.16 3.79
CA ARG A 6 14.25 37.53 5.21
C ARG A 6 15.16 36.66 6.07
N PRO A 7 16.21 37.22 6.70
CA PRO A 7 17.07 36.51 7.64
C PRO A 7 16.40 36.51 9.02
N LEU A 8 15.39 35.66 9.22
CA LEU A 8 14.74 35.44 10.52
C LEU A 8 14.46 33.96 10.81
N ALA A 9 15.02 33.04 10.01
CA ALA A 9 14.72 31.61 10.07
C ALA A 9 15.25 30.89 11.32
N LEU A 10 16.36 31.36 11.92
CA LEU A 10 17.02 30.68 13.06
C LEU A 10 16.38 30.99 14.42
N ARG A 11 15.63 32.10 14.56
CA ARG A 11 15.00 32.51 15.83
C ARG A 11 13.58 31.99 16.02
N SER A 12 13.07 31.22 15.06
CA SER A 12 11.74 30.61 15.17
C SER A 12 11.77 29.47 16.21
N PRO A 13 10.80 29.39 17.14
CA PRO A 13 10.69 28.26 18.07
C PRO A 13 10.47 26.91 17.35
N TRP A 14 10.10 26.95 16.06
CA TRP A 14 9.86 25.78 15.22
C TRP A 14 11.09 25.30 14.45
N PHE A 15 12.23 26.01 14.53
CA PHE A 15 13.45 25.61 13.83
C PHE A 15 14.01 24.29 14.35
N LEU A 16 14.13 24.15 15.68
CA LEU A 16 14.67 22.93 16.30
C LEU A 16 13.80 21.69 16.02
N PRO A 17 12.46 21.72 16.21
CA PRO A 17 11.60 20.60 15.80
C PRO A 17 11.74 20.24 14.32
N ALA A 18 11.79 21.24 13.43
CA ALA A 18 11.98 20.99 12.01
C ALA A 18 13.34 20.33 11.70
N LEU A 19 14.41 20.77 12.37
CA LEU A 19 15.74 20.18 12.24
C LEU A 19 15.78 18.74 12.75
N VAL A 20 15.16 18.46 13.90
CA VAL A 20 15.05 17.10 14.44
C VAL A 20 14.30 16.20 13.46
N CYS A 21 13.17 16.65 12.93
CA CYS A 21 12.41 15.89 11.94
C CYS A 21 13.24 15.61 10.67
N LEU A 22 13.99 16.62 10.20
CA LEU A 22 14.89 16.47 9.06
C LEU A 22 15.98 15.43 9.35
N VAL A 23 16.64 15.50 10.49
CA VAL A 23 17.70 14.56 10.90
C VAL A 23 17.17 13.12 10.98
N VAL A 24 15.96 12.92 11.50
CA VAL A 24 15.33 11.59 11.54
C VAL A 24 15.11 11.03 10.13
N LEU A 25 14.66 11.84 9.15
CA LEU A 25 14.54 11.38 7.76
C LEU A 25 15.89 11.19 7.07
N VAL A 26 16.87 12.03 7.37
CA VAL A 26 18.23 11.84 6.86
C VAL A 26 18.77 10.50 7.32
N PHE A 27 18.65 10.21 8.62
CA PHE A 27 19.08 8.96 9.22
C PHE A 27 18.34 7.76 8.63
N TRP A 28 17.01 7.76 8.63
CA TRP A 28 16.26 6.56 8.24
C TRP A 28 16.04 6.38 6.73
N VAL A 29 16.24 7.42 5.92
CA VAL A 29 15.89 7.39 4.48
C VAL A 29 17.08 7.79 3.62
N VAL A 30 17.59 9.00 3.79
CA VAL A 30 18.58 9.55 2.84
C VAL A 30 19.93 8.87 2.97
N TRP A 31 20.39 8.61 4.19
CA TRP A 31 21.64 7.91 4.42
C TRP A 31 21.58 6.48 3.85
N PRO A 32 20.54 5.67 4.14
CA PRO A 32 20.41 4.35 3.52
C PRO A 32 20.40 4.35 2.00
N LEU A 33 19.65 5.27 1.39
CA LEU A 33 19.64 5.42 -0.06
C LEU A 33 20.99 5.85 -0.63
N ALA A 34 21.69 6.76 0.05
CA ALA A 34 23.02 7.20 -0.36
C ALA A 34 24.04 6.06 -0.25
N SER A 35 23.99 5.26 0.81
CA SER A 35 24.84 4.08 0.99
C SER A 35 24.60 3.05 -0.12
N LEU A 36 23.33 2.78 -0.44
CA LEU A 36 22.97 1.86 -1.50
C LEU A 36 23.44 2.38 -2.88
N PHE A 37 23.21 3.65 -3.17
CA PHE A 37 23.71 4.27 -4.40
C PHE A 37 25.23 4.21 -4.50
N TYR A 38 25.93 4.50 -3.40
CA TYR A 38 27.39 4.40 -3.32
C TYR A 38 27.88 2.98 -3.65
N GLN A 39 27.24 1.95 -3.11
CA GLN A 39 27.59 0.55 -3.40
C GLN A 39 27.32 0.16 -4.87
N SER A 40 26.33 0.77 -5.52
CA SER A 40 26.02 0.48 -6.94
C SER A 40 27.08 1.01 -7.92
N ILE A 41 27.92 1.96 -7.50
CA ILE A 41 28.93 2.63 -8.35
C ILE A 41 30.37 2.38 -7.90
N ILE A 42 30.60 1.54 -6.90
CA ILE A 42 31.93 1.24 -6.36
C ILE A 42 32.23 -0.23 -6.56
N ASN A 43 33.40 -0.53 -7.11
CA ASN A 43 33.87 -1.92 -7.18
C ASN A 43 34.38 -2.35 -5.79
N PRO A 44 33.83 -3.40 -5.16
CA PRO A 44 34.23 -3.80 -3.81
C PRO A 44 35.67 -4.34 -3.73
N ALA A 45 36.23 -4.84 -4.83
CA ALA A 45 37.58 -5.38 -4.85
C ALA A 45 38.66 -4.28 -4.92
N THR A 46 38.37 -3.17 -5.60
CA THR A 46 39.35 -2.08 -5.82
C THR A 46 39.03 -0.80 -5.06
N GLY A 47 37.80 -0.64 -4.56
CA GLY A 47 37.31 0.59 -3.93
C GLY A 47 37.16 1.77 -4.90
N MET A 48 37.39 1.56 -6.20
CA MET A 48 37.31 2.61 -7.21
C MET A 48 35.90 2.71 -7.81
N PRO A 49 35.49 3.90 -8.29
CA PRO A 49 34.27 4.06 -9.06
C PRO A 49 34.25 3.12 -10.26
N SER A 50 33.14 2.40 -10.44
CA SER A 50 32.94 1.46 -11.54
C SER A 50 31.47 1.40 -11.92
N LEU A 51 31.20 1.40 -13.22
CA LEU A 51 29.85 1.21 -13.78
C LEU A 51 29.57 -0.25 -14.18
N HIS A 52 30.46 -1.17 -13.81
CA HIS A 52 30.38 -2.58 -14.20
C HIS A 52 29.06 -3.25 -13.79
N GLY A 53 28.49 -2.87 -12.64
CA GLY A 53 27.19 -3.38 -12.22
C GLY A 53 26.06 -2.95 -13.16
N PHE A 54 26.08 -1.71 -13.66
CA PHE A 54 25.12 -1.23 -14.66
C PHE A 54 25.36 -1.87 -16.03
N GLU A 55 26.62 -2.06 -16.43
CA GLU A 55 26.96 -2.81 -17.65
C GLU A 55 26.41 -4.24 -17.60
N THR A 56 26.58 -4.92 -16.46
CA THR A 56 26.04 -6.26 -16.22
C THR A 56 24.52 -6.26 -16.28
N PHE A 57 23.87 -5.26 -15.66
CA PHE A 57 22.41 -5.11 -15.71
C PHE A 57 21.88 -5.00 -17.14
N PHE A 58 22.53 -4.21 -18.01
CA PHE A 58 22.09 -4.04 -19.40
C PHE A 58 22.52 -5.19 -20.33
N SER A 59 23.50 -6.00 -19.93
CA SER A 59 24.03 -7.11 -20.73
C SER A 59 23.38 -8.45 -20.41
N ASP A 60 22.95 -8.67 -19.17
CA ASP A 60 22.27 -9.90 -18.75
C ASP A 60 20.77 -9.82 -19.09
N PRO A 61 20.25 -10.71 -19.97
CA PRO A 61 18.84 -10.73 -20.34
C PRO A 61 17.92 -10.83 -19.14
N ARG A 62 18.31 -11.53 -18.06
CA ARG A 62 17.46 -11.74 -16.89
C ARG A 62 17.12 -10.42 -16.19
N TYR A 63 18.10 -9.53 -16.04
CA TYR A 63 17.89 -8.23 -15.37
C TYR A 63 17.06 -7.27 -16.23
N VAL A 64 17.33 -7.23 -17.53
CA VAL A 64 16.57 -6.42 -18.49
C VAL A 64 15.13 -6.92 -18.58
N GLU A 65 14.93 -8.23 -18.67
CA GLU A 65 13.60 -8.84 -18.67
C GLU A 65 12.85 -8.51 -17.37
N ALA A 66 13.48 -8.60 -16.20
CA ALA A 66 12.82 -8.26 -14.94
C ALA A 66 12.35 -6.79 -14.89
N PHE A 67 13.13 -5.86 -15.45
CA PHE A 67 12.72 -4.45 -15.59
C PHE A 67 11.46 -4.31 -16.45
N PHE A 68 11.46 -4.89 -17.65
CA PHE A 68 10.29 -4.81 -18.54
C PHE A 68 9.10 -5.62 -18.01
N ASN A 69 9.33 -6.74 -17.34
CA ASN A 69 8.30 -7.54 -16.70
C ASN A 69 7.61 -6.74 -15.60
N THR A 70 8.37 -5.96 -14.83
CA THR A 70 7.82 -5.07 -13.78
C THR A 70 6.88 -4.02 -14.38
N ILE A 71 7.32 -3.34 -15.46
CA ILE A 71 6.50 -2.35 -16.15
C ILE A 71 5.25 -3.01 -16.76
N LYS A 72 5.43 -4.14 -17.44
CA LYS A 72 4.35 -4.88 -18.10
C LYS A 72 3.34 -5.40 -17.08
N LEU A 73 3.78 -5.93 -15.95
CA LEU A 73 2.91 -6.36 -14.85
C LEU A 73 2.13 -5.18 -14.27
N GLY A 74 2.81 -4.04 -14.04
CA GLY A 74 2.16 -2.80 -13.61
C GLY A 74 1.08 -2.33 -14.58
N LEU A 75 1.35 -2.33 -15.89
CA LEU A 75 0.39 -1.95 -16.92
C LEU A 75 -0.80 -2.91 -17.03
N ILE A 76 -0.55 -4.22 -17.09
CA ILE A 76 -1.60 -5.25 -17.18
C ILE A 76 -2.51 -5.14 -15.95
N SER A 77 -1.93 -5.04 -14.76
CA SER A 77 -2.68 -4.94 -13.50
C SER A 77 -3.48 -3.64 -13.46
N THR A 78 -2.91 -2.51 -13.88
CA THR A 78 -3.60 -1.23 -13.95
C THR A 78 -4.77 -1.27 -14.91
N VAL A 79 -4.59 -1.78 -16.12
CA VAL A 79 -5.69 -1.88 -17.09
C VAL A 79 -6.77 -2.83 -16.60
N GLY A 80 -6.40 -4.01 -16.08
CA GLY A 80 -7.35 -4.99 -15.57
C GLY A 80 -8.16 -4.47 -14.37
N THR A 81 -7.51 -3.81 -13.41
CA THR A 81 -8.20 -3.19 -12.27
C THR A 81 -9.13 -2.06 -12.69
N LEU A 82 -8.76 -1.24 -13.69
CA LEU A 82 -9.63 -0.20 -14.23
C LEU A 82 -10.87 -0.79 -14.89
N LEU A 83 -10.70 -1.88 -15.65
CA LEU A 83 -11.78 -2.59 -16.32
C LEU A 83 -12.75 -3.28 -15.34
N LEU A 84 -12.34 -3.55 -14.10
CA LEU A 84 -13.22 -4.10 -13.06
C LEU A 84 -13.78 -3.02 -12.14
N GLY A 85 -12.92 -2.20 -11.55
CA GLY A 85 -13.26 -1.23 -10.51
C GLY A 85 -14.09 -0.07 -11.02
N ALA A 86 -13.78 0.50 -12.19
CA ALA A 86 -14.50 1.67 -12.70
C ALA A 86 -15.95 1.33 -13.14
N PRO A 87 -16.21 0.22 -13.87
CA PRO A 87 -17.59 -0.19 -14.17
C PRO A 87 -18.40 -0.52 -12.91
N LEU A 88 -17.81 -1.20 -11.93
CA LEU A 88 -18.49 -1.49 -10.67
C LEU A 88 -18.84 -0.20 -9.92
N ALA A 89 -17.92 0.76 -9.87
CA ALA A 89 -18.17 2.07 -9.27
C ALA A 89 -19.31 2.81 -9.98
N TYR A 90 -19.33 2.78 -11.31
CA TYR A 90 -20.41 3.36 -12.11
C TYR A 90 -21.76 2.71 -11.80
N VAL A 91 -21.83 1.38 -11.74
CA VAL A 91 -23.06 0.65 -11.42
C VAL A 91 -23.57 1.05 -10.03
N VAL A 92 -22.70 1.05 -9.02
CA VAL A 92 -23.08 1.40 -7.64
C VAL A 92 -23.46 2.87 -7.51
N ALA A 93 -22.79 3.77 -8.23
CA ALA A 93 -23.12 5.19 -8.20
C ALA A 93 -24.48 5.49 -8.85
N ARG A 94 -24.78 4.84 -9.99
CA ARG A 94 -25.89 5.25 -10.88
C ARG A 94 -27.15 4.43 -10.74
N TYR A 95 -27.08 3.20 -10.25
CA TYR A 95 -28.24 2.34 -10.12
C TYR A 95 -28.58 2.07 -8.66
N ASP A 96 -29.88 1.92 -8.40
CA ASP A 96 -30.39 1.37 -7.15
C ASP A 96 -30.95 -0.03 -7.39
N PHE A 97 -30.43 -1.01 -6.65
CA PHE A 97 -30.74 -2.43 -6.82
C PHE A 97 -30.66 -3.18 -5.47
N PRO A 98 -31.40 -4.29 -5.29
CA PRO A 98 -31.37 -5.09 -4.06
C PRO A 98 -29.93 -5.49 -3.69
N GLY A 99 -29.53 -5.33 -2.43
CA GLY A 99 -28.17 -5.69 -1.99
C GLY A 99 -27.08 -4.67 -2.34
N LYS A 100 -27.40 -3.51 -2.91
CA LYS A 100 -26.45 -2.41 -3.19
C LYS A 100 -25.57 -2.04 -1.99
N ALA A 101 -26.12 -2.04 -0.78
CA ALA A 101 -25.36 -1.74 0.43
C ALA A 101 -24.23 -2.74 0.68
N ILE A 102 -24.49 -4.04 0.44
CA ILE A 102 -23.51 -5.12 0.58
C ILE A 102 -22.40 -4.92 -0.46
N VAL A 103 -22.78 -4.62 -1.71
CA VAL A 103 -21.85 -4.38 -2.81
C VAL A 103 -21.02 -3.10 -2.61
N ALA A 104 -21.58 -2.11 -1.92
CA ALA A 104 -20.87 -0.88 -1.61
C ALA A 104 -19.82 -1.05 -0.50
N ILE A 105 -20.04 -1.98 0.43
CA ILE A 105 -19.21 -2.15 1.63
C ILE A 105 -18.18 -3.27 1.46
N LEU A 106 -18.56 -4.40 0.88
CA LEU A 106 -17.69 -5.58 0.86
C LEU A 106 -16.37 -5.43 0.08
N PRO A 107 -16.28 -4.67 -1.03
CA PRO A 107 -14.98 -4.33 -1.62
C PRO A 107 -14.04 -3.60 -0.65
N LEU A 108 -14.57 -2.89 0.36
CA LEU A 108 -13.75 -2.25 1.40
C LEU A 108 -13.20 -3.25 2.42
N THR A 109 -13.65 -4.50 2.42
CA THR A 109 -13.11 -5.54 3.29
C THR A 109 -11.92 -6.25 2.65
N THR A 110 -11.83 -6.27 1.32
CA THR A 110 -10.76 -6.95 0.60
C THR A 110 -9.49 -6.11 0.51
N ILE A 111 -9.60 -4.78 0.50
CA ILE A 111 -8.45 -3.86 0.66
C ILE A 111 -7.69 -4.07 1.97
N VAL A 112 -8.35 -4.68 2.96
CA VAL A 112 -7.79 -4.92 4.30
C VAL A 112 -7.04 -6.26 4.35
N LEU A 113 -7.25 -7.15 3.39
CA LEU A 113 -6.56 -8.43 3.32
C LEU A 113 -5.13 -8.20 2.83
N PRO A 114 -4.10 -8.58 3.61
CA PRO A 114 -2.72 -8.53 3.14
C PRO A 114 -2.51 -9.40 1.90
N ASP A 115 -1.73 -8.91 0.95
CA ASP A 115 -1.47 -9.59 -0.33
C ASP A 115 -1.01 -11.03 -0.17
N ILE A 116 -0.21 -11.33 0.86
CA ILE A 116 0.26 -12.69 1.17
C ILE A 116 -0.88 -13.65 1.50
N ILE A 117 -1.93 -13.18 2.19
CA ILE A 117 -3.14 -13.96 2.48
C ILE A 117 -3.86 -14.28 1.16
N VAL A 118 -3.99 -13.27 0.29
CA VAL A 118 -4.67 -13.39 -0.98
C VAL A 118 -3.91 -14.33 -1.93
N SER A 119 -2.59 -14.18 -2.05
CA SER A 119 -1.73 -15.06 -2.85
C SER A 119 -1.81 -16.52 -2.37
N GLN A 120 -1.73 -16.74 -1.06
CA GLN A 120 -1.83 -18.08 -0.48
C GLN A 120 -3.18 -18.72 -0.79
N ALA A 121 -4.28 -17.99 -0.63
CA ALA A 121 -5.60 -18.53 -0.86
C ALA A 121 -5.82 -18.96 -2.31
N TRP A 122 -5.35 -18.16 -3.27
CA TRP A 122 -5.41 -18.53 -4.68
C TRP A 122 -4.49 -19.70 -5.01
N LEU A 123 -3.33 -19.81 -4.36
CA LEU A 123 -2.45 -20.99 -4.48
C LEU A 123 -3.16 -22.25 -3.97
N MET A 124 -3.89 -22.18 -2.86
CA MET A 124 -4.68 -23.30 -2.32
C MET A 124 -5.83 -23.73 -3.24
N LEU A 125 -6.32 -22.84 -4.10
CA LEU A 125 -7.41 -23.13 -5.04
C LEU A 125 -6.92 -23.61 -6.40
N LEU A 126 -5.99 -22.87 -7.00
CA LEU A 126 -5.59 -22.97 -8.40
C LEU A 126 -4.10 -23.31 -8.60
N GLY A 127 -3.31 -23.36 -7.54
CA GLY A 127 -1.93 -23.85 -7.60
C GLY A 127 -1.88 -25.31 -8.07
N ASN A 128 -0.68 -25.85 -8.27
CA ASN A 128 -0.49 -27.19 -8.83
C ASN A 128 -1.22 -28.30 -8.04
N ASN A 129 -1.39 -28.13 -6.72
CA ASN A 129 -2.15 -29.04 -5.86
C ASN A 129 -3.42 -28.38 -5.29
N GLY A 130 -3.98 -27.40 -6.01
CA GLY A 130 -5.13 -26.63 -5.57
C GLY A 130 -6.44 -27.42 -5.65
N VAL A 131 -7.37 -27.16 -4.73
CA VAL A 131 -8.65 -27.91 -4.64
C VAL A 131 -9.44 -27.85 -5.95
N VAL A 132 -9.53 -26.66 -6.54
CA VAL A 132 -10.33 -26.43 -7.75
C VAL A 132 -9.64 -27.07 -8.94
N ARG A 133 -8.31 -26.95 -9.03
CA ARG A 133 -7.53 -27.59 -10.08
C ARG A 133 -7.71 -29.11 -10.06
N LEU A 134 -7.50 -29.76 -8.92
CA LEU A 134 -7.64 -31.21 -8.78
C LEU A 134 -9.07 -31.68 -9.07
N ALA A 135 -10.08 -30.90 -8.68
CA ALA A 135 -11.47 -31.20 -9.00
C ALA A 135 -11.74 -31.14 -10.52
N LEU A 136 -11.18 -30.16 -11.23
CA LEU A 136 -11.31 -30.03 -12.68
C LEU A 136 -10.53 -31.12 -13.44
N GLU A 137 -9.33 -31.45 -12.98
CA GLU A 137 -8.53 -32.56 -13.53
C GLU A 137 -9.27 -33.90 -13.39
N SER A 138 -10.01 -34.10 -12.29
CA SER A 138 -10.81 -35.33 -12.07
C SER A 138 -11.94 -35.53 -13.09
N ILE A 139 -12.41 -34.45 -13.72
CA ILE A 139 -13.41 -34.49 -14.80
C ILE A 139 -12.79 -34.31 -16.19
N GLY A 140 -11.46 -34.44 -16.30
CA GLY A 140 -10.72 -34.39 -17.56
C GLY A 140 -10.39 -32.99 -18.07
N ILE A 141 -10.55 -31.94 -17.25
CA ILE A 141 -10.20 -30.56 -17.61
C ILE A 141 -8.83 -30.23 -17.00
N ASP A 142 -7.80 -30.18 -17.85
CA ASP A 142 -6.47 -29.72 -17.44
C ASP A 142 -6.38 -28.19 -17.53
N LEU A 143 -5.91 -27.56 -16.45
CA LEU A 143 -5.74 -26.11 -16.38
C LEU A 143 -4.25 -25.75 -16.53
N PRO A 144 -3.93 -24.65 -17.24
CA PRO A 144 -2.56 -24.16 -17.26
C PRO A 144 -2.10 -23.80 -15.84
N SER A 145 -0.78 -23.83 -15.63
CA SER A 145 -0.18 -23.44 -14.35
C SER A 145 -0.66 -22.06 -13.92
N PHE A 146 -1.09 -21.95 -12.66
CA PHE A 146 -1.46 -20.67 -12.07
C PHE A 146 -0.23 -19.82 -11.73
N TYR A 147 0.99 -20.40 -11.74
CA TYR A 147 2.22 -19.64 -11.58
C TYR A 147 2.58 -18.83 -12.84
N GLY A 148 3.39 -17.79 -12.68
CA GLY A 148 3.79 -16.90 -13.76
C GLY A 148 2.81 -15.76 -14.00
N TRP A 149 2.74 -15.33 -15.26
CA TRP A 149 1.95 -14.16 -15.67
C TRP A 149 0.48 -14.24 -15.28
N PHE A 150 -0.14 -15.41 -15.44
CA PHE A 150 -1.57 -15.57 -15.19
C PHE A 150 -1.91 -15.34 -13.72
N GLY A 151 -1.32 -16.08 -12.78
CA GLY A 151 -1.62 -15.89 -11.37
C GLY A 151 -1.20 -14.54 -10.82
N MET A 152 -0.02 -14.03 -11.20
CA MET A 152 0.42 -12.70 -10.73
C MET A 152 -0.55 -11.60 -11.15
N SER A 153 -0.87 -11.51 -12.45
CA SER A 153 -1.76 -10.47 -12.96
C SER A 153 -3.19 -10.65 -12.42
N TYR A 154 -3.68 -11.89 -12.37
CA TYR A 154 -5.01 -12.19 -11.84
C TYR A 154 -5.18 -11.76 -10.38
N VAL A 155 -4.22 -12.12 -9.52
CA VAL A 155 -4.28 -11.79 -8.09
C VAL A 155 -4.13 -10.29 -7.87
N LEU A 156 -3.19 -9.62 -8.57
CA LEU A 156 -3.06 -8.15 -8.49
C LEU A 156 -4.36 -7.46 -8.93
N ILE A 157 -4.97 -7.90 -10.04
CA ILE A 157 -6.22 -7.31 -10.55
C ILE A 157 -7.36 -7.44 -9.54
N LEU A 158 -7.52 -8.62 -8.93
CA LEU A 158 -8.58 -8.86 -7.95
C LEU A 158 -8.32 -8.24 -6.58
N ASN A 159 -7.07 -7.98 -6.23
CA ASN A 159 -6.74 -7.29 -5.00
C ASN A 159 -6.94 -5.77 -5.14
N ASP A 160 -6.41 -5.21 -6.24
CA ASP A 160 -6.21 -3.78 -6.37
C ASP A 160 -7.39 -3.05 -7.03
N TYR A 161 -8.40 -3.76 -7.57
CA TYR A 161 -9.58 -3.11 -8.17
C TYR A 161 -10.33 -2.23 -7.17
N THR A 162 -10.21 -2.54 -5.87
CA THR A 162 -10.86 -1.83 -4.77
C THR A 162 -10.39 -0.38 -4.67
N TYR A 163 -9.10 -0.12 -4.91
CA TYR A 163 -8.55 1.24 -4.96
C TYR A 163 -9.22 2.06 -6.07
N VAL A 164 -9.34 1.50 -7.28
CA VAL A 164 -10.05 2.15 -8.39
C VAL A 164 -11.53 2.33 -8.06
N TYR A 165 -12.18 1.30 -7.52
CA TYR A 165 -13.58 1.34 -7.16
C TYR A 165 -13.90 2.50 -6.21
N ILE A 166 -13.14 2.65 -5.13
CA ILE A 166 -13.34 3.71 -4.12
C ILE A 166 -13.15 5.09 -4.76
N GLY A 167 -12.02 5.30 -5.44
CA GLY A 167 -11.70 6.60 -6.03
C GLY A 167 -12.64 7.00 -7.16
N MET A 168 -13.10 6.04 -7.96
CA MET A 168 -14.09 6.31 -9.02
C MET A 168 -15.49 6.52 -8.45
N LEU A 169 -15.90 5.79 -7.42
CA LEU A 169 -17.19 5.98 -6.75
C LEU A 169 -17.28 7.37 -6.12
N ALA A 170 -16.19 7.83 -5.50
CA ALA A 170 -16.04 9.18 -4.98
C ALA A 170 -16.24 10.24 -6.08
N ALA A 171 -15.49 10.13 -7.17
CA ALA A 171 -15.57 11.06 -8.29
C ALA A 171 -16.97 11.07 -8.93
N LEU A 172 -17.57 9.89 -9.12
CA LEU A 172 -18.92 9.75 -9.68
C LEU A 172 -20.01 10.41 -8.83
N LYS A 173 -19.85 10.40 -7.50
CA LYS A 173 -20.77 11.06 -6.56
C LYS A 173 -20.53 12.57 -6.48
N ALA A 174 -19.32 13.05 -6.77
CA ALA A 174 -18.96 14.46 -6.72
C ALA A 174 -19.37 15.26 -7.97
N ILE A 175 -19.56 14.59 -9.11
CA ILE A 175 -19.95 15.23 -10.37
C ILE A 175 -21.32 15.90 -10.27
N ASP A 176 -21.44 17.10 -10.84
CA ASP A 176 -22.72 17.77 -11.02
C ASP A 176 -23.57 17.11 -12.11
N GLY A 177 -24.76 16.65 -11.74
CA GLY A 177 -25.70 16.03 -12.67
C GLY A 177 -26.22 16.96 -13.75
N THR A 178 -26.12 18.27 -13.56
CA THR A 178 -26.58 19.28 -14.54
C THR A 178 -25.91 19.13 -15.90
N LEU A 179 -24.63 18.75 -15.95
CA LEU A 179 -23.89 18.50 -17.20
C LEU A 179 -24.48 17.33 -17.99
N GLU A 180 -24.90 16.29 -17.28
CA GLU A 180 -25.51 15.11 -17.87
C GLU A 180 -26.96 15.37 -18.30
N GLU A 181 -27.72 16.12 -17.52
CA GLU A 181 -29.07 16.57 -17.87
C GLU A 181 -29.06 17.49 -19.09
N ALA A 182 -28.11 18.43 -19.18
CA ALA A 182 -27.91 19.28 -20.35
C ALA A 182 -27.61 18.47 -21.61
N ALA A 183 -26.77 17.42 -21.49
CA ALA A 183 -26.48 16.53 -22.61
C ALA A 183 -27.73 15.79 -23.10
N VAL A 184 -28.57 15.29 -22.19
CA VAL A 184 -29.85 14.64 -22.55
C VAL A 184 -30.81 15.63 -23.21
N ASN A 185 -30.92 16.86 -22.69
CA ASN A 185 -31.75 17.92 -23.28
C ASN A 185 -31.30 18.31 -24.69
N LEU A 186 -29.99 18.22 -24.99
CA LEU A 186 -29.42 18.42 -26.33
C LEU A 186 -29.54 17.17 -27.23
N GLY A 187 -30.28 16.14 -26.81
CA GLY A 187 -30.53 14.93 -27.59
C GLY A 187 -29.44 13.86 -27.50
N ALA A 188 -28.53 13.92 -26.53
CA ALA A 188 -27.54 12.87 -26.34
C ALA A 188 -28.21 11.60 -25.79
N THR A 189 -27.93 10.46 -26.42
CA THR A 189 -28.31 9.13 -25.90
C THR A 189 -27.50 8.81 -24.64
N ASN A 190 -27.96 7.86 -23.82
CA ASN A 190 -27.26 7.45 -22.60
C ASN A 190 -25.79 7.04 -22.84
N PHE A 191 -25.50 6.37 -23.96
CA PHE A 191 -24.14 5.99 -24.34
C PHE A 191 -23.30 7.19 -24.77
N LYS A 192 -23.87 8.09 -25.61
CA LYS A 192 -23.19 9.31 -26.02
C LYS A 192 -22.88 10.20 -24.82
N ARG A 193 -23.84 10.39 -23.90
CA ARG A 193 -23.67 11.10 -22.63
C ARG A 193 -22.53 10.51 -21.79
N ALA A 194 -22.48 9.19 -21.64
CA ALA A 194 -21.43 8.52 -20.87
C ALA A 194 -20.03 8.76 -21.47
N LEU A 195 -19.88 8.69 -22.78
CA LEU A 195 -18.59 8.85 -23.48
C LEU A 195 -18.16 10.30 -23.70
N SER A 196 -19.09 11.22 -23.96
CA SER A 196 -18.76 12.61 -24.32
C SER A 196 -18.82 13.58 -23.15
N VAL A 197 -19.47 13.21 -22.04
CA VAL A 197 -19.63 14.08 -20.86
C VAL A 197 -19.08 13.39 -19.61
N THR A 198 -19.65 12.26 -19.21
CA THR A 198 -19.28 11.62 -17.93
C THR A 198 -17.82 11.14 -17.93
N PHE A 199 -17.39 10.41 -18.97
CA PHE A 199 -16.04 9.85 -19.02
C PHE A 199 -14.93 10.91 -19.10
N PRO A 200 -15.01 11.97 -19.94
CA PRO A 200 -14.02 13.03 -19.96
C PRO A 200 -13.89 13.77 -18.62
N VAL A 201 -15.01 14.01 -17.93
CA VAL A 201 -15.03 14.63 -16.60
C VAL A 201 -14.40 13.70 -15.55
N LEU A 202 -14.59 12.38 -15.68
CA LEU A 202 -13.98 11.37 -14.80
C LEU A 202 -12.51 11.06 -15.14
N MET A 203 -12.02 11.43 -16.31
CA MET A 203 -10.68 11.07 -16.78
C MET A 203 -9.56 11.48 -15.81
N PRO A 204 -9.57 12.66 -15.16
CA PRO A 204 -8.58 13.00 -14.14
C PRO A 204 -8.60 12.03 -12.95
N ALA A 205 -9.79 11.67 -12.45
CA ALA A 205 -9.93 10.70 -11.36
C ALA A 205 -9.47 9.30 -11.79
N LEU A 206 -9.81 8.89 -13.02
CA LEU A 206 -9.37 7.62 -13.59
C LEU A 206 -7.84 7.55 -13.66
N LEU A 207 -7.18 8.61 -14.14
CA LEU A 207 -5.72 8.69 -14.23
C LEU A 207 -5.05 8.65 -12.85
N VAL A 208 -5.60 9.34 -11.85
CA VAL A 208 -5.07 9.31 -10.47
C VAL A 208 -5.12 7.88 -9.92
N ASN A 209 -6.27 7.22 -10.04
CA ASN A 209 -6.44 5.86 -9.55
C ASN A 209 -5.57 4.86 -10.35
N ALA A 210 -5.42 5.06 -11.66
CA ALA A 210 -4.53 4.27 -12.50
C ALA A 210 -3.07 4.36 -12.04
N MET A 211 -2.58 5.57 -11.72
CA MET A 211 -1.21 5.76 -11.21
C MET A 211 -1.02 5.15 -9.82
N ILE A 212 -2.03 5.20 -8.95
CA ILE A 212 -2.00 4.55 -7.63
C ILE A 212 -1.83 3.04 -7.81
N VAL A 213 -2.69 2.40 -8.60
CA VAL A 213 -2.58 0.94 -8.84
C VAL A 213 -1.27 0.57 -9.51
N PHE A 214 -0.83 1.33 -10.51
CA PHE A 214 0.46 1.07 -11.16
C PHE A 214 1.60 1.07 -10.14
N THR A 215 1.60 2.04 -9.22
CA THR A 215 2.61 2.15 -8.16
C THR A 215 2.55 0.96 -7.20
N LEU A 216 1.33 0.54 -6.78
CA LEU A 216 1.14 -0.62 -5.90
C LEU A 216 1.60 -1.92 -6.56
N ALA A 217 1.31 -2.11 -7.86
CA ALA A 217 1.70 -3.30 -8.60
C ALA A 217 3.22 -3.40 -8.79
N VAL A 218 3.90 -2.28 -9.07
CA VAL A 218 5.37 -2.23 -9.24
C VAL A 218 6.12 -2.36 -7.91
N ASP A 219 5.56 -1.87 -6.81
CA ASP A 219 6.11 -2.04 -5.45
C ASP A 219 5.80 -3.44 -4.87
N ASN A 220 4.93 -4.23 -5.50
CA ASN A 220 4.48 -5.49 -4.92
C ASN A 220 5.62 -6.52 -4.85
N PHE A 221 5.88 -7.04 -3.65
CA PHE A 221 6.83 -8.11 -3.41
C PHE A 221 6.15 -9.47 -3.24
N SER A 222 5.09 -9.53 -2.43
CA SER A 222 4.45 -10.77 -1.99
C SER A 222 3.90 -11.60 -3.15
N ILE A 223 3.17 -10.97 -4.07
CA ILE A 223 2.51 -11.68 -5.17
C ILE A 223 3.54 -12.23 -6.16
N PRO A 224 4.52 -11.44 -6.67
CA PRO A 224 5.52 -11.98 -7.57
C PRO A 224 6.43 -13.03 -6.92
N MET A 225 6.76 -12.88 -5.63
CA MET A 225 7.59 -13.86 -4.95
C MET A 225 6.89 -15.22 -4.77
N ILE A 226 5.58 -15.23 -4.51
CA ILE A 226 4.81 -16.47 -4.27
C ILE A 226 4.31 -17.10 -5.57
N LEU A 227 3.86 -16.28 -6.53
CA LEU A 227 3.17 -16.73 -7.74
C LEU A 227 3.99 -16.54 -9.00
N GLY A 228 5.14 -15.85 -8.97
CA GLY A 228 5.90 -15.49 -10.17
C GLY A 228 6.49 -16.68 -10.92
N GLY A 229 6.76 -17.80 -10.26
CA GLY A 229 7.35 -18.98 -10.90
C GLY A 229 8.68 -18.64 -11.56
N GLN A 230 8.74 -18.67 -12.90
CA GLN A 230 9.93 -18.32 -13.69
C GLN A 230 9.96 -16.86 -14.14
N VAL A 231 8.93 -16.07 -13.84
CA VAL A 231 8.85 -14.67 -14.24
C VAL A 231 9.40 -13.80 -13.13
N ASP A 232 10.63 -13.32 -13.34
CA ASP A 232 11.25 -12.36 -12.44
C ASP A 232 10.71 -10.94 -12.69
N VAL A 233 10.45 -10.23 -11.61
CA VAL A 233 10.22 -8.78 -11.57
C VAL A 233 11.26 -8.16 -10.64
N LEU A 234 11.46 -6.84 -10.71
CA LEU A 234 12.53 -6.18 -9.96
C LEU A 234 12.44 -6.41 -8.45
N SER A 235 11.24 -6.40 -7.86
CA SER A 235 11.05 -6.58 -6.42
C SER A 235 11.48 -7.97 -5.92
N SER A 236 11.04 -9.04 -6.60
CA SER A 236 11.42 -10.42 -6.26
C SER A 236 12.85 -10.73 -6.64
N LEU A 237 13.31 -10.27 -7.81
CA LEU A 237 14.68 -10.49 -8.26
C LEU A 237 15.68 -9.83 -7.32
N THR A 238 15.44 -8.57 -6.92
CA THR A 238 16.29 -7.86 -5.96
C THR A 238 16.43 -8.63 -4.64
N TYR A 239 15.34 -9.24 -4.15
CA TYR A 239 15.37 -10.08 -2.95
C TYR A 239 16.19 -11.36 -3.15
N THR A 240 15.95 -12.10 -4.25
CA THR A 240 16.69 -13.34 -4.52
C THR A 240 18.18 -13.10 -4.78
N THR A 241 18.52 -11.99 -5.45
CA THR A 241 19.90 -11.54 -5.63
C THR A 241 20.53 -11.22 -4.28
N PHE A 242 19.83 -10.49 -3.40
CA PHE A 242 20.30 -10.22 -2.03
C PHE A 242 20.62 -11.52 -1.26
N LEU A 243 19.74 -12.51 -1.32
CA LEU A 243 19.99 -13.81 -0.68
C LEU A 243 21.18 -14.55 -1.30
N SER A 244 21.34 -14.50 -2.63
CA SER A 244 22.43 -15.18 -3.33
C SER A 244 23.79 -14.52 -3.14
N GLU A 245 23.82 -13.19 -2.96
CA GLU A 245 25.03 -12.38 -2.81
C GLU A 245 25.41 -12.13 -1.35
N MET A 246 24.69 -12.71 -0.39
CA MET A 246 24.89 -12.46 1.05
C MET A 246 26.29 -12.82 1.54
N SER A 247 27.01 -13.71 0.83
CA SER A 247 28.40 -14.10 1.08
C SER A 247 29.40 -13.57 0.06
N GLY A 248 28.97 -12.71 -0.87
CA GLY A 248 29.73 -12.33 -2.06
C GLY A 248 29.80 -10.82 -2.30
N ASN A 249 29.72 -10.43 -3.56
CA ASN A 249 29.81 -9.04 -4.00
C ASN A 249 28.40 -8.39 -3.99
N PRO A 250 28.13 -7.34 -3.19
CA PRO A 250 26.83 -6.71 -3.08
C PRO A 250 26.46 -5.75 -4.25
N THR A 251 27.21 -5.76 -5.35
CA THR A 251 27.04 -4.77 -6.44
C THR A 251 25.67 -4.91 -7.11
N MET A 252 25.24 -6.13 -7.46
CA MET A 252 24.03 -6.29 -8.28
C MET A 252 22.76 -5.99 -7.50
N GLN A 253 22.67 -6.40 -6.22
CA GLN A 253 21.55 -5.98 -5.36
C GLN A 253 21.44 -4.45 -5.25
N GLY A 254 22.57 -3.72 -5.18
CA GLY A 254 22.60 -2.26 -5.15
C GLY A 254 22.12 -1.66 -6.47
N VAL A 255 22.58 -2.19 -7.61
CA VAL A 255 22.16 -1.74 -8.94
C VAL A 255 20.65 -1.96 -9.16
N LEU A 256 20.14 -3.15 -8.87
CA LEU A 256 18.72 -3.47 -9.01
C LEU A 256 17.83 -2.57 -8.14
N ALA A 257 18.30 -2.28 -6.94
CA ALA A 257 17.63 -1.36 -6.03
C ALA A 257 17.63 0.09 -6.55
N VAL A 258 18.76 0.60 -7.07
CA VAL A 258 18.80 1.94 -7.71
C VAL A 258 17.87 1.99 -8.92
N VAL A 259 17.90 0.98 -9.78
CA VAL A 259 17.00 0.91 -10.95
C VAL A 259 15.53 0.91 -10.53
N SER A 260 15.18 0.18 -9.47
CA SER A 260 13.83 0.15 -8.91
C SER A 260 13.40 1.52 -8.37
N VAL A 261 14.27 2.20 -7.62
CA VAL A 261 14.01 3.56 -7.10
C VAL A 261 13.85 4.57 -8.24
N ILE A 262 14.65 4.48 -9.30
CA ILE A 262 14.52 5.34 -10.48
C ILE A 262 13.19 5.08 -11.19
N LEU A 263 12.80 3.82 -11.36
CA LEU A 263 11.53 3.45 -12.00
C LEU A 263 10.34 4.02 -11.25
N VAL A 264 10.23 3.75 -9.94
CA VAL A 264 9.11 4.24 -9.12
C VAL A 264 9.18 5.77 -8.96
N GLY A 265 10.37 6.33 -8.81
CA GLY A 265 10.58 7.78 -8.77
C GLY A 265 10.11 8.50 -10.04
N ALA A 266 10.39 7.91 -11.22
CA ALA A 266 9.91 8.43 -12.50
C ALA A 266 8.37 8.40 -12.58
N VAL A 267 7.74 7.32 -12.11
CA VAL A 267 6.28 7.18 -12.06
C VAL A 267 5.66 8.24 -11.15
N LEU A 268 6.20 8.42 -9.94
CA LEU A 268 5.72 9.44 -9.00
C LEU A 268 5.92 10.86 -9.54
N PHE A 269 7.03 11.11 -10.23
CA PHE A 269 7.27 12.39 -10.89
C PHE A 269 6.24 12.65 -11.99
N ILE A 270 5.93 11.66 -12.84
CA ILE A 270 4.89 11.74 -13.85
C ILE A 270 3.52 11.97 -13.18
N GLN A 271 3.20 11.21 -12.13
CA GLN A 271 1.96 11.36 -11.37
C GLN A 271 1.80 12.79 -10.86
N LYS A 272 2.83 13.36 -10.22
CA LYS A 272 2.82 14.73 -9.72
C LYS A 272 2.58 15.74 -10.84
N ARG A 273 3.29 15.62 -11.96
CA ARG A 273 3.17 16.55 -13.12
C ARG A 273 1.80 16.47 -13.79
N VAL A 274 1.21 15.28 -13.90
CA VAL A 274 -0.11 15.08 -14.48
C VAL A 274 -1.19 15.65 -13.56
N LEU A 275 -1.04 15.45 -12.24
CA LEU A 275 -2.02 15.89 -11.25
C LEU A 275 -2.03 17.41 -11.08
N GLU A 276 -0.87 18.06 -11.02
CA GLU A 276 -0.72 19.51 -10.91
C GLU A 276 -1.38 20.27 -12.09
N ARG A 277 -1.50 19.63 -13.26
CA ARG A 277 -2.09 20.24 -14.46
C ARG A 277 -3.60 20.05 -14.61
N LYS A 278 -4.23 19.20 -13.78
CA LYS A 278 -5.63 18.77 -13.95
C LYS A 278 -6.49 18.93 -12.69
N THR A 279 -6.19 19.93 -11.84
CA THR A 279 -7.06 20.30 -10.72
C THR A 279 -8.35 20.93 -11.23
N PHE A 280 -9.26 20.11 -11.75
CA PHE A 280 -10.65 20.51 -11.92
C PHE A 280 -11.24 20.58 -10.51
N GLN A 281 -11.57 21.79 -10.06
CA GLN A 281 -12.42 21.92 -8.89
C GLN A 281 -13.76 21.27 -9.24
N MET A 282 -13.94 20.00 -8.84
CA MET A 282 -15.27 19.41 -8.77
C MET A 282 -16.00 20.15 -7.67
N GLN A 283 -16.61 21.28 -8.04
CA GLN A 283 -17.56 21.95 -7.18
C GLN A 283 -18.65 20.93 -6.87
N GLN A 284 -19.00 20.76 -5.58
CA GLN A 284 -20.05 19.84 -5.15
C GLN A 284 -21.33 20.16 -5.92
N GLY A 285 -21.57 19.41 -6.98
CA GLY A 285 -22.79 19.50 -7.75
C GLY A 285 -23.90 18.67 -7.10
N ARG A 286 -25.11 18.80 -7.62
CA ARG A 286 -26.18 17.89 -7.20
C ARG A 286 -25.86 16.51 -7.78
N ALA A 287 -25.39 15.61 -6.92
CA ALA A 287 -25.12 14.23 -7.29
C ALA A 287 -26.34 13.65 -8.04
N PRO A 288 -26.14 13.05 -9.23
CA PRO A 288 -27.22 12.50 -10.04
C PRO A 288 -28.07 11.53 -9.23
N ARG A 289 -29.39 11.63 -9.33
CA ARG A 289 -30.30 10.72 -8.63
C ARG A 289 -30.11 9.29 -9.17
N PRO A 290 -29.89 8.28 -8.31
CA PRO A 290 -29.78 6.89 -8.76
C PRO A 290 -31.05 6.45 -9.49
N VAL A 291 -30.90 5.79 -10.63
CA VAL A 291 -32.02 5.20 -11.37
C VAL A 291 -32.31 3.83 -10.78
N ARG A 292 -33.57 3.59 -10.39
CA ARG A 292 -33.98 2.27 -9.86
C ARG A 292 -33.94 1.25 -10.99
N ALA A 293 -33.08 0.25 -10.90
CA ALA A 293 -33.02 -0.81 -11.89
C ALA A 293 -34.21 -1.74 -11.68
N GLN A 294 -35.09 -1.85 -12.68
CA GLN A 294 -36.30 -2.69 -12.62
C GLN A 294 -36.18 -3.88 -13.59
N GLY A 295 -36.93 -4.95 -13.30
CA GLY A 295 -36.99 -6.15 -14.14
C GLY A 295 -35.68 -6.94 -14.21
N LEU A 296 -35.42 -7.57 -15.36
CA LEU A 296 -34.27 -8.44 -15.59
C LEU A 296 -32.93 -7.72 -15.36
N ALA A 297 -32.84 -6.44 -15.73
CA ALA A 297 -31.62 -5.65 -15.55
C ALA A 297 -31.28 -5.45 -14.07
N GLY A 298 -32.26 -5.19 -13.21
CA GLY A 298 -32.05 -5.09 -11.76
C GLY A 298 -31.58 -6.41 -11.15
N ILE A 299 -32.13 -7.53 -11.62
CA ILE A 299 -31.74 -8.88 -11.18
C ILE A 299 -30.30 -9.20 -11.63
N LEU A 300 -29.96 -8.98 -12.90
CA LEU A 300 -28.61 -9.25 -13.43
C LEU A 300 -27.54 -8.37 -12.77
N LEU A 301 -27.84 -7.09 -12.50
CA LEU A 301 -26.94 -6.21 -11.77
C LEU A 301 -26.73 -6.69 -10.33
N THR A 302 -27.80 -7.13 -9.67
CA THR A 302 -27.72 -7.69 -8.31
C THR A 302 -26.89 -8.96 -8.29
N ILE A 303 -27.17 -9.91 -9.17
CA ILE A 303 -26.45 -11.19 -9.26
C ILE A 303 -24.98 -10.94 -9.59
N GLY A 304 -24.68 -10.14 -10.62
CA GLY A 304 -23.31 -9.83 -11.01
C GLY A 304 -22.53 -9.17 -9.87
N ALA A 305 -23.15 -8.22 -9.17
CA ALA A 305 -22.51 -7.52 -8.07
C ALA A 305 -22.32 -8.39 -6.83
N VAL A 306 -23.31 -9.21 -6.47
CA VAL A 306 -23.19 -10.17 -5.35
C VAL A 306 -22.17 -11.27 -5.67
N MET A 307 -22.18 -11.82 -6.88
CA MET A 307 -21.20 -12.82 -7.29
C MET A 307 -19.78 -12.25 -7.24
N PHE A 308 -19.57 -11.08 -7.81
CA PHE A 308 -18.26 -10.43 -7.81
C PHE A 308 -17.74 -10.19 -6.39
N VAL A 309 -18.60 -9.69 -5.52
CA VAL A 309 -18.27 -9.45 -4.12
C VAL A 309 -18.00 -10.74 -3.35
N THR A 310 -18.82 -11.77 -3.56
CA THR A 310 -18.61 -13.10 -2.95
C THR A 310 -17.28 -13.67 -3.41
N PHE A 311 -16.96 -13.49 -4.69
CA PHE A 311 -15.71 -13.94 -5.30
C PHE A 311 -14.50 -13.26 -4.67
N SER A 312 -14.55 -11.95 -4.44
CA SER A 312 -13.47 -11.22 -3.78
C SER A 312 -13.29 -11.61 -2.30
N LEU A 313 -14.30 -12.21 -1.65
CA LEU A 313 -14.21 -12.73 -0.29
C LEU A 313 -13.73 -14.18 -0.20
N ILE A 314 -13.62 -14.89 -1.33
CA ILE A 314 -13.11 -16.27 -1.36
C ILE A 314 -11.76 -16.39 -0.64
N PRO A 315 -10.77 -15.50 -0.84
CA PRO A 315 -9.48 -15.64 -0.18
C PRO A 315 -9.56 -15.70 1.35
N ALA A 316 -10.36 -14.82 1.94
CA ALA A 316 -10.61 -14.78 3.37
C ALA A 316 -11.22 -16.10 3.88
N PHE A 317 -12.20 -16.63 3.14
CA PHE A 317 -12.85 -17.89 3.49
C PHE A 317 -11.92 -19.10 3.36
N ILE A 318 -11.13 -19.17 2.29
CA ILE A 318 -10.19 -20.27 2.06
C ILE A 318 -9.09 -20.30 3.11
N VAL A 319 -8.57 -19.14 3.50
CA VAL A 319 -7.59 -19.05 4.58
C VAL A 319 -8.21 -19.43 5.92
N LEU A 320 -9.45 -19.01 6.19
CA LEU A 320 -10.20 -19.46 7.36
C LEU A 320 -10.33 -20.98 7.40
N MET A 321 -10.80 -21.59 6.31
CA MET A 321 -10.93 -23.05 6.21
C MET A 321 -9.56 -23.75 6.34
N GLY A 322 -8.53 -23.21 5.69
CA GLY A 322 -7.17 -23.75 5.73
C GLY A 322 -6.59 -23.81 7.15
N ALA A 323 -6.88 -22.81 7.99
CA ALA A 323 -6.39 -22.78 9.38
C ALA A 323 -6.92 -23.95 10.21
N PHE A 324 -8.11 -24.45 9.88
CA PHE A 324 -8.76 -25.56 10.57
C PHE A 324 -8.67 -26.88 9.82
N THR A 325 -7.94 -26.95 8.70
CA THR A 325 -7.80 -28.18 7.91
C THR A 325 -6.59 -28.99 8.37
N LYS A 326 -6.74 -30.31 8.49
CA LYS A 326 -5.62 -31.19 8.80
C LYS A 326 -4.67 -31.25 7.60
N ALA A 327 -3.36 -31.24 7.86
CA ALA A 327 -2.34 -31.36 6.83
C ALA A 327 -1.28 -32.39 7.24
N SER A 328 -0.86 -33.21 6.27
CA SER A 328 0.29 -34.12 6.40
C SER A 328 1.40 -33.63 5.50
N GLY A 329 2.39 -32.95 6.09
CA GLY A 329 3.40 -32.26 5.28
C GLY A 329 2.76 -31.11 4.46
N PRO A 330 3.05 -31.01 3.15
CA PRO A 330 2.45 -30.00 2.28
C PRO A 330 1.04 -30.37 1.78
N VAL A 331 0.55 -31.57 2.08
CA VAL A 331 -0.74 -32.06 1.57
C VAL A 331 -1.86 -31.74 2.53
N MET A 332 -2.82 -30.93 2.05
CA MET A 332 -4.04 -30.56 2.76
C MET A 332 -5.10 -31.66 2.64
N GLN A 333 -5.68 -32.11 3.76
CA GLN A 333 -6.75 -33.10 3.80
C GLN A 333 -8.10 -32.41 3.91
N TYR A 334 -8.58 -31.85 2.80
CA TYR A 334 -9.86 -31.13 2.76
C TYR A 334 -11.02 -32.01 3.25
N GLY A 335 -11.93 -31.43 4.03
CA GLY A 335 -13.05 -32.14 4.67
C GLY A 335 -12.72 -32.71 6.06
N THR A 336 -11.47 -32.64 6.50
CA THR A 336 -11.07 -32.94 7.88
C THR A 336 -10.80 -31.66 8.67
N PHE A 337 -11.17 -31.66 9.95
CA PHE A 337 -11.03 -30.50 10.82
C PHE A 337 -10.07 -30.77 11.98
N THR A 338 -9.22 -29.81 12.31
CA THR A 338 -8.33 -29.82 13.47
C THR A 338 -8.15 -28.42 14.04
N LEU A 339 -7.82 -28.34 15.34
CA LEU A 339 -7.39 -27.11 16.00
C LEU A 339 -5.86 -27.00 16.10
N ASP A 340 -5.11 -28.04 15.69
CA ASP A 340 -3.66 -28.13 15.91
C ASP A 340 -2.89 -26.95 15.33
N ASN A 341 -3.25 -26.46 14.14
CA ASN A 341 -2.56 -25.33 13.51
C ASN A 341 -2.77 -24.03 14.31
N MET A 342 -3.98 -23.82 14.82
CA MET A 342 -4.33 -22.67 15.63
C MET A 342 -3.71 -22.76 17.03
N GLU A 343 -3.73 -23.95 17.64
CA GLU A 343 -3.06 -24.22 18.91
C GLU A 343 -1.55 -23.98 18.79
N ARG A 344 -0.94 -24.42 17.68
CA ARG A 344 0.47 -24.13 17.38
C ARG A 344 0.75 -22.65 17.28
N ALA A 345 -0.06 -21.90 16.52
CA ALA A 345 0.15 -20.47 16.38
C ALA A 345 -0.07 -19.70 17.69
N LEU A 346 -1.02 -20.11 18.54
CA LEU A 346 -1.38 -19.37 19.75
C LEU A 346 -0.60 -19.79 21.00
N ARG A 347 -0.20 -21.07 21.11
CA ARG A 347 0.41 -21.62 22.34
C ARG A 347 1.87 -22.01 22.17
N TYR A 348 2.20 -22.66 21.05
CA TYR A 348 3.53 -23.27 20.87
C TYR A 348 4.51 -22.38 20.09
N ALA A 349 4.01 -21.44 19.28
CA ALA A 349 4.80 -20.47 18.54
C ALA A 349 4.09 -19.10 18.44
N PRO A 350 3.78 -18.44 19.56
CA PRO A 350 3.08 -17.14 19.56
C PRO A 350 3.96 -15.95 19.20
N GLU A 351 5.28 -16.13 19.12
CA GLU A 351 6.26 -15.06 18.90
C GLU A 351 5.93 -14.21 17.67
N PRO A 352 5.56 -14.78 16.50
CA PRO A 352 5.20 -13.97 15.33
C PRO A 352 4.04 -13.02 15.55
N ILE A 353 3.07 -13.40 16.39
CA ILE A 353 1.91 -12.58 16.73
C ILE A 353 2.38 -11.41 17.61
N LEU A 354 3.16 -11.72 18.65
CA LEU A 354 3.67 -10.72 19.59
C LEU A 354 4.61 -9.72 18.90
N ASN A 355 5.52 -10.22 18.05
CA ASN A 355 6.45 -9.39 17.28
C ASN A 355 5.72 -8.45 16.32
N SER A 356 4.71 -8.95 15.58
CA SER A 356 3.86 -8.12 14.72
C SER A 356 3.16 -7.02 15.50
N LEU A 357 2.52 -7.35 16.62
CA LEU A 357 1.81 -6.39 17.46
C LEU A 357 2.77 -5.35 18.07
N MET A 358 3.91 -5.78 18.57
CA MET A 358 4.93 -4.91 19.14
C MET A 358 5.47 -3.93 18.10
N LEU A 359 5.96 -4.43 16.95
CA LEU A 359 6.55 -3.61 15.90
C LEU A 359 5.54 -2.63 15.31
N ALA A 360 4.32 -3.08 15.00
CA ALA A 360 3.28 -2.20 14.49
C ALA A 360 2.90 -1.10 15.49
N SER A 361 2.81 -1.44 16.78
CA SER A 361 2.45 -0.47 17.82
C SER A 361 3.55 0.57 18.06
N VAL A 362 4.81 0.14 18.17
CA VAL A 362 5.94 1.06 18.36
C VAL A 362 6.10 1.97 17.15
N ALA A 363 6.05 1.42 15.93
CA ALA A 363 6.13 2.21 14.72
C ALA A 363 4.97 3.21 14.61
N THR A 364 3.74 2.80 14.96
CA THR A 364 2.56 3.68 14.91
C THR A 364 2.68 4.84 15.89
N VAL A 365 3.09 4.59 17.14
CA VAL A 365 3.26 5.65 18.14
C VAL A 365 4.32 6.65 17.67
N ALA A 366 5.51 6.15 17.29
CA ALA A 366 6.59 7.00 16.81
C ALA A 366 6.20 7.76 15.54
N GLY A 367 5.58 7.08 14.57
CA GLY A 367 5.17 7.64 13.29
C GLY A 367 4.04 8.64 13.41
N THR A 368 3.07 8.42 14.29
CA THR A 368 1.97 9.36 14.54
C THR A 368 2.48 10.64 15.20
N CYS A 369 3.36 10.53 16.21
CA CYS A 369 4.01 11.68 16.83
C CYS A 369 4.81 12.48 15.79
N PHE A 370 5.64 11.79 15.01
CA PHE A 370 6.44 12.41 13.96
C PHE A 370 5.57 13.07 12.88
N ALA A 371 4.53 12.37 12.41
CA ALA A 371 3.64 12.84 11.36
C ALA A 371 2.82 14.05 11.79
N THR A 372 2.38 14.09 13.05
CA THR A 372 1.64 15.23 13.60
C THR A 372 2.52 16.48 13.61
N ILE A 373 3.77 16.36 14.05
CA ILE A 373 4.72 17.48 14.06
C ILE A 373 5.06 17.91 12.62
N CYS A 374 5.40 16.96 11.75
CA CYS A 374 5.76 17.26 10.36
C CYS A 374 4.62 17.89 9.57
N SER A 375 3.39 17.38 9.69
CA SER A 375 2.22 17.95 9.01
C SER A 375 1.97 19.39 9.45
N TYR A 376 2.04 19.66 10.75
CA TYR A 376 1.93 21.03 11.27
C TYR A 376 3.02 21.95 10.73
N LEU A 377 4.27 21.49 10.72
CA LEU A 377 5.40 22.26 10.19
C LEU A 377 5.21 22.56 8.70
N ILE A 378 4.91 21.54 7.88
CA ILE A 378 4.77 21.65 6.42
C ILE A 378 3.60 22.57 6.04
N VAL A 379 2.46 22.47 6.75
CA VAL A 379 1.26 23.24 6.41
C VAL A 379 1.32 24.67 6.96
N LYS A 380 1.72 24.84 8.22
CA LYS A 380 1.56 26.11 8.95
C LYS A 380 2.83 26.96 8.99
N LYS A 381 4.01 26.40 8.73
CA LYS A 381 5.30 27.11 8.88
C LYS A 381 6.02 27.23 7.55
N ARG A 382 6.68 28.37 7.34
CA ARG A 382 7.41 28.74 6.12
C ARG A 382 8.90 28.91 6.43
N LEU A 383 9.59 27.81 6.71
CA LEU A 383 11.04 27.79 6.97
C LEU A 383 11.77 27.04 5.84
N PHE A 384 13.01 27.41 5.54
CA PHE A 384 13.77 26.70 4.51
C PHE A 384 13.97 25.21 4.84
N VAL A 385 14.20 24.89 6.13
CA VAL A 385 14.31 23.50 6.64
C VAL A 385 13.00 22.73 6.40
N VAL A 386 11.86 23.41 6.51
CA VAL A 386 10.55 22.80 6.25
C VAL A 386 10.35 22.52 4.78
N THR A 387 10.85 23.37 3.87
CA THR A 387 10.84 23.07 2.43
C THR A 387 11.67 21.83 2.11
N ALA A 388 12.85 21.67 2.71
CA ALA A 388 13.65 20.46 2.56
C ALA A 388 12.94 19.22 3.14
N LEU A 389 12.33 19.36 4.32
CA LEU A 389 11.53 18.34 4.98
C LEU A 389 10.39 17.84 4.09
N ASP A 390 9.63 18.75 3.45
CA ASP A 390 8.50 18.41 2.58
C ASP A 390 8.92 17.50 1.40
N TYR A 391 10.04 17.82 0.75
CA TYR A 391 10.59 16.95 -0.31
C TYR A 391 11.04 15.59 0.24
N MET A 392 11.72 15.56 1.39
CA MET A 392 12.23 14.32 1.99
C MET A 392 11.12 13.38 2.44
N VAL A 393 9.99 13.91 2.92
CA VAL A 393 8.82 13.10 3.34
C VAL A 393 8.25 12.30 2.17
N MET A 394 8.43 12.74 0.93
CA MET A 394 7.93 12.02 -0.25
C MET A 394 8.87 10.90 -0.71
N LEU A 395 10.15 10.93 -0.34
CA LEU A 395 11.15 9.96 -0.81
C LEU A 395 10.79 8.51 -0.49
N PRO A 396 10.31 8.14 0.72
CA PRO A 396 9.98 6.75 1.04
C PRO A 396 8.92 6.13 0.14
N LEU A 397 8.08 6.94 -0.52
CA LEU A 397 7.07 6.43 -1.46
C LEU A 397 7.68 5.94 -2.77
N ALA A 398 8.88 6.42 -3.11
CA ALA A 398 9.61 6.03 -4.31
C ALA A 398 10.44 4.76 -4.11
N ILE A 399 10.57 4.28 -2.89
CA ILE A 399 11.43 3.16 -2.53
C ILE A 399 10.56 1.93 -2.36
N SER A 400 10.86 0.86 -3.10
CA SER A 400 10.16 -0.38 -2.86
C SER A 400 10.52 -0.95 -1.50
N GLY A 401 9.61 -1.71 -0.89
CA GLY A 401 9.84 -2.24 0.45
C GLY A 401 11.14 -3.06 0.55
N THR A 402 11.36 -3.99 -0.38
CA THR A 402 12.57 -4.83 -0.43
C THR A 402 13.83 -3.97 -0.53
N VAL A 403 13.81 -2.94 -1.38
CA VAL A 403 14.94 -2.03 -1.56
C VAL A 403 15.24 -1.24 -0.29
N LEU A 404 14.20 -0.76 0.41
CA LEU A 404 14.38 -0.11 1.70
C LEU A 404 15.01 -1.07 2.73
N GLY A 405 14.55 -2.32 2.78
CA GLY A 405 15.13 -3.35 3.66
C GLY A 405 16.61 -3.57 3.40
N ILE A 406 16.99 -3.73 2.14
CA ILE A 406 18.40 -3.89 1.72
C ILE A 406 19.22 -2.65 2.08
N ALA A 407 18.71 -1.45 1.76
CA ALA A 407 19.38 -0.19 2.07
C ALA A 407 19.65 -0.05 3.57
N LEU A 408 18.66 -0.38 4.41
CA LEU A 408 18.78 -0.33 5.87
C LEU A 408 19.79 -1.36 6.39
N ILE A 409 19.72 -2.62 5.97
CA ILE A 409 20.71 -3.63 6.40
C ILE A 409 22.11 -3.23 6.00
N GLN A 410 22.33 -2.85 4.73
CA GLN A 410 23.67 -2.51 4.24
C GLN A 410 24.28 -1.33 5.01
N THR A 411 23.43 -0.38 5.37
CA THR A 411 23.84 0.82 6.11
C THR A 411 24.17 0.55 7.55
N TYR A 412 23.35 -0.26 8.23
CA TYR A 412 23.39 -0.43 9.68
C TYR A 412 23.96 -1.79 10.11
N ASN A 413 24.62 -2.52 9.20
CA ASN A 413 25.30 -3.78 9.51
C ASN A 413 26.73 -3.60 10.04
N SER A 414 27.38 -2.47 9.77
CA SER A 414 28.75 -2.20 10.20
C SER A 414 28.97 -0.71 10.51
N GLY A 415 30.13 -0.38 11.08
CA GLY A 415 30.49 1.00 11.45
C GLY A 415 30.12 1.38 12.88
N MET A 416 29.89 2.67 13.12
CA MET A 416 29.72 3.22 14.47
C MET A 416 28.38 2.83 15.13
N LEU A 417 27.35 2.55 14.32
CA LEU A 417 26.02 2.18 14.80
C LEU A 417 25.54 0.94 14.06
N VAL A 418 25.51 -0.20 14.77
CA VAL A 418 25.00 -1.47 14.24
C VAL A 418 23.59 -1.69 14.76
N LEU A 419 22.60 -1.64 13.85
CA LEU A 419 21.19 -1.92 14.16
C LEU A 419 20.73 -3.27 13.59
N THR A 420 21.50 -3.88 12.69
CA THR A 420 21.23 -5.22 12.17
C THR A 420 21.18 -6.24 13.30
N GLY A 421 20.19 -7.15 13.26
CA GLY A 421 19.95 -8.10 14.35
C GLY A 421 19.21 -7.51 15.57
N THR A 422 18.63 -6.31 15.43
CA THR A 422 17.78 -5.70 16.46
C THR A 422 16.38 -5.41 15.92
N TRP A 423 15.37 -5.44 16.78
CA TRP A 423 14.00 -5.08 16.40
C TRP A 423 13.86 -3.61 15.94
N VAL A 424 14.82 -2.75 16.31
CA VAL A 424 14.81 -1.31 16.02
C VAL A 424 14.87 -1.05 14.51
N ILE A 425 15.68 -1.80 13.77
CA ILE A 425 15.78 -1.64 12.30
C ILE A 425 14.48 -2.01 11.60
N MET A 426 13.76 -3.02 12.11
CA MET A 426 12.46 -3.44 11.59
C MET A 426 11.37 -2.41 11.91
N ALA A 427 11.33 -1.90 13.16
CA ALA A 427 10.41 -0.84 13.54
C ALA A 427 10.68 0.46 12.76
N GLY A 428 11.95 0.78 12.50
CA GLY A 428 12.38 1.88 11.65
C GLY A 428 11.90 1.74 10.21
N ALA A 429 11.97 0.53 9.63
CA ALA A 429 11.41 0.27 8.31
C ALA A 429 9.89 0.52 8.27
N TYR A 430 9.13 0.04 9.27
CA TYR A 430 7.69 0.31 9.38
C TYR A 430 7.42 1.81 9.49
N PHE A 431 8.18 2.52 10.32
CA PHE A 431 8.09 3.96 10.48
C PHE A 431 8.29 4.68 9.13
N VAL A 432 9.40 4.43 8.44
CA VAL A 432 9.73 5.06 7.16
C VAL A 432 8.65 4.83 6.11
N ARG A 433 8.16 3.60 5.98
CA ARG A 433 7.17 3.26 4.95
C ARG A 433 5.81 3.93 5.18
N LYS A 434 5.38 4.11 6.43
CA LYS A 434 4.01 4.54 6.73
C LYS A 434 3.87 6.02 7.13
N VAL A 435 4.98 6.67 7.49
CA VAL A 435 5.00 8.11 7.82
C VAL A 435 4.46 9.02 6.70
N PRO A 436 4.79 8.84 5.41
CA PRO A 436 4.29 9.75 4.36
C PRO A 436 2.76 9.76 4.23
N PHE A 437 2.12 8.59 4.39
CA PHE A 437 0.67 8.47 4.39
C PHE A 437 0.06 9.15 5.62
N SER A 438 0.66 8.95 6.79
CA SER A 438 0.22 9.57 8.05
C SER A 438 0.36 11.10 8.02
N ILE A 439 1.44 11.63 7.44
CA ILE A 439 1.64 13.07 7.27
C ILE A 439 0.56 13.65 6.36
N ARG A 440 0.29 13.04 5.20
CA ARG A 440 -0.76 13.52 4.28
C ARG A 440 -2.14 13.51 4.93
N SER A 441 -2.48 12.44 5.67
CA SER A 441 -3.73 12.33 6.41
C SER A 441 -3.87 13.42 7.48
N ALA A 442 -2.81 13.66 8.27
CA ALA A 442 -2.80 14.72 9.27
C ALA A 442 -2.86 16.13 8.65
N SER A 443 -2.13 16.38 7.55
CA SER A 443 -2.14 17.66 6.82
C SER A 443 -3.52 18.02 6.27
N ALA A 444 -4.30 17.04 5.80
CA ALA A 444 -5.66 17.27 5.29
C ALA A 444 -6.56 17.93 6.34
N SER A 445 -6.42 17.58 7.62
CA SER A 445 -7.16 18.22 8.71
C SER A 445 -6.71 19.66 8.99
N LEU A 446 -5.42 19.93 8.86
CA LEU A 446 -4.83 21.24 9.13
C LEU A 446 -5.23 22.30 8.12
N TYR A 447 -5.45 21.92 6.86
CA TYR A 447 -5.96 22.84 5.84
C TYR A 447 -7.37 23.36 6.16
N ASN A 448 -8.16 22.61 6.94
CA ASN A 448 -9.50 23.01 7.36
C ASN A 448 -9.52 23.87 8.64
N ILE A 449 -8.39 23.99 9.35
CA ILE A 449 -8.28 24.81 10.56
C ILE A 449 -7.80 26.21 10.14
N PRO A 450 -8.60 27.27 10.28
CA PRO A 450 -8.16 28.64 9.96
C PRO A 450 -6.96 29.07 10.82
N ASP A 451 -6.02 29.80 10.21
CA ASP A 451 -4.85 30.34 10.92
C ASP A 451 -5.25 31.29 12.07
N SER A 452 -6.38 31.98 11.93
CA SER A 452 -6.93 32.90 12.93
C SER A 452 -7.23 32.26 14.29
N ILE A 453 -7.50 30.96 14.34
CA ILE A 453 -7.73 30.23 15.61
C ILE A 453 -6.44 30.16 16.43
N GLU A 454 -5.31 29.86 15.77
CA GLU A 454 -4.00 29.82 16.44
C GLU A 454 -3.53 31.23 16.82
N GLU A 455 -3.73 32.20 15.92
CA GLU A 455 -3.36 33.60 16.14
C GLU A 455 -4.13 34.23 17.31
N ALA A 456 -5.42 33.92 17.46
CA ALA A 456 -6.23 34.40 18.59
C ALA A 456 -5.68 33.89 19.94
N SER A 457 -5.29 32.61 20.01
CA SER A 457 -4.66 32.04 21.20
C SER A 457 -3.31 32.71 21.54
N ILE A 458 -2.50 33.00 20.51
CA ILE A 458 -1.23 33.71 20.68
C ILE A 458 -1.47 35.15 21.15
N ASN A 459 -2.48 35.83 20.61
CA ASN A 459 -2.85 37.19 21.00
C ASN A 459 -3.30 37.27 22.48
N LEU A 460 -3.94 36.21 22.99
CA LEU A 460 -4.29 36.06 24.40
C LEU A 460 -3.09 35.74 25.32
N GLY A 461 -1.85 35.81 24.81
CA GLY A 461 -0.62 35.65 25.58
C GLY A 461 -0.09 34.21 25.67
N VAL A 462 -0.70 33.26 24.95
CA VAL A 462 -0.19 31.88 24.89
C VAL A 462 1.00 31.81 23.94
N SER A 463 2.10 31.19 24.35
CA SER A 463 3.26 31.08 23.46
C SER A 463 2.93 30.20 22.23
N PRO A 464 3.56 30.41 21.06
CA PRO A 464 3.26 29.64 19.84
C PRO A 464 3.34 28.12 20.05
N PHE A 465 4.34 27.66 20.82
CA PHE A 465 4.51 26.24 21.13
C PHE A 465 3.38 25.71 22.02
N GLN A 466 2.97 26.47 23.04
CA GLN A 466 1.82 26.10 23.88
C GLN A 466 0.49 26.16 23.13
N SER A 467 0.34 27.11 22.19
CA SER A 467 -0.86 27.26 21.36
C SER A 467 -1.10 26.01 20.51
N PHE A 468 -0.03 25.42 19.96
CA PHE A 468 -0.12 24.13 19.29
C PHE A 468 -0.71 23.03 20.19
N PHE A 469 -0.17 22.81 21.39
CA PHE A 469 -0.66 21.74 22.29
C PHE A 469 -2.05 22.03 22.86
N LYS A 470 -2.40 23.30 23.10
CA LYS A 470 -3.67 23.68 23.72
C LYS A 470 -4.83 23.85 22.74
N VAL A 471 -4.55 24.21 21.48
CA VAL A 471 -5.58 24.60 20.52
C VAL A 471 -5.53 23.73 19.27
N VAL A 472 -4.40 23.72 18.56
CA VAL A 472 -4.31 23.03 17.26
C VAL A 472 -4.35 21.50 17.43
N LEU A 473 -3.56 20.95 18.34
CA LEU A 473 -3.46 19.51 18.57
C LEU A 473 -4.80 18.89 18.99
N PRO A 474 -5.58 19.47 19.94
CA PRO A 474 -6.93 19.00 20.25
C PRO A 474 -7.88 18.96 19.06
N LEU A 475 -7.81 19.96 18.16
CA LEU A 475 -8.63 20.00 16.94
C LEU A 475 -8.20 18.93 15.94
N MET A 476 -6.90 18.59 15.89
CA MET A 476 -6.37 17.53 15.02
C MET A 476 -6.63 16.11 15.55
N LYS A 477 -6.99 15.93 16.83
CA LYS A 477 -7.12 14.59 17.47
C LYS A 477 -7.88 13.55 16.64
N PRO A 478 -9.07 13.84 16.07
CA PRO A 478 -9.81 12.84 15.29
C PRO A 478 -9.04 12.37 14.05
N ALA A 479 -8.37 13.30 13.35
CA ALA A 479 -7.55 12.98 12.18
C ALA A 479 -6.29 12.20 12.55
N ILE A 480 -5.64 12.58 13.66
CA ILE A 480 -4.47 11.87 14.20
C ILE A 480 -4.83 10.42 14.56
N LEU A 481 -5.98 10.21 15.23
CA LEU A 481 -6.45 8.87 15.57
C LEU A 481 -6.76 8.04 14.31
N GLY A 482 -7.40 8.62 13.31
CA GLY A 482 -7.62 7.96 12.02
C GLY A 482 -6.32 7.55 11.34
N ALA A 483 -5.35 8.47 11.27
CA ALA A 483 -4.02 8.20 10.71
C ALA A 483 -3.26 7.11 11.49
N ALA A 484 -3.33 7.12 12.83
CA ALA A 484 -2.69 6.12 13.68
C ALA A 484 -3.27 4.72 13.45
N ILE A 485 -4.59 4.59 13.35
CA ILE A 485 -5.26 3.31 13.08
C ILE A 485 -4.87 2.78 11.70
N LEU A 486 -4.87 3.63 10.68
CA LEU A 486 -4.45 3.24 9.33
C LEU A 486 -2.97 2.84 9.28
N MET A 487 -2.10 3.58 9.97
CA MET A 487 -0.68 3.24 10.08
C MET A 487 -0.50 1.88 10.75
N TRP A 488 -1.18 1.63 11.87
CA TRP A 488 -1.08 0.37 12.61
C TRP A 488 -1.54 -0.83 11.79
N VAL A 489 -2.71 -0.72 11.17
CA VAL A 489 -3.27 -1.77 10.29
C VAL A 489 -2.32 -2.07 9.13
N THR A 490 -1.85 -1.03 8.44
CA THR A 490 -0.99 -1.23 7.27
C THR A 490 0.42 -1.68 7.65
N SER A 491 0.89 -1.41 8.87
CA SER A 491 2.15 -1.94 9.41
C SER A 491 2.06 -3.42 9.77
N LEU A 492 0.91 -3.91 10.25
CA LEU A 492 0.71 -5.34 10.55
C LEU A 492 0.83 -6.23 9.30
N ALA A 493 0.41 -5.70 8.16
CA ALA A 493 0.48 -6.35 6.86
C ALA A 493 1.86 -6.24 6.18
N GLU A 494 2.84 -5.58 6.81
CA GLU A 494 4.09 -5.28 6.15
C GLU A 494 5.08 -6.45 6.18
N ILE A 495 5.53 -6.82 4.98
CA ILE A 495 6.51 -7.90 4.75
C ILE A 495 7.69 -7.45 3.90
N SER A 496 7.46 -6.61 2.88
CA SER A 496 8.43 -6.38 1.81
C SER A 496 9.78 -5.85 2.31
N ALA A 497 9.79 -4.91 3.26
CA ALA A 497 11.06 -4.46 3.86
C ALA A 497 11.58 -5.44 4.92
N THR A 498 10.70 -5.97 5.76
CA THR A 498 11.09 -6.76 6.94
C THR A 498 11.53 -8.18 6.62
N ILE A 499 11.17 -8.74 5.47
CA ILE A 499 11.66 -10.05 5.03
C ILE A 499 13.19 -10.06 4.81
N VAL A 500 13.77 -8.90 4.54
CA VAL A 500 15.24 -8.74 4.45
C VAL A 500 15.83 -8.51 5.85
N LEU A 501 15.11 -7.77 6.72
CA LEU A 501 15.61 -7.26 8.00
C LEU A 501 15.49 -8.22 9.19
N TYR A 502 14.62 -9.22 9.11
CA TYR A 502 14.37 -10.09 10.25
C TYR A 502 15.58 -10.96 10.58
N TYR A 503 15.64 -11.37 11.84
CA TYR A 503 16.65 -12.29 12.36
C TYR A 503 15.95 -13.32 13.26
N GLY A 504 16.70 -14.33 13.72
CA GLY A 504 16.14 -15.44 14.48
C GLY A 504 15.35 -14.98 15.71
N GLY A 505 14.08 -15.39 15.80
CA GLY A 505 13.17 -15.06 16.89
C GLY A 505 12.37 -13.77 16.69
N MET A 506 12.66 -12.97 15.65
CA MET A 506 11.91 -11.76 15.30
C MET A 506 11.09 -11.92 14.00
N GLU A 507 10.66 -13.14 13.69
CA GLU A 507 9.66 -13.36 12.65
C GLU A 507 8.36 -12.62 13.02
N THR A 508 7.74 -11.96 12.04
CA THR A 508 6.39 -11.37 12.16
C THR A 508 5.36 -12.32 11.54
N MET A 509 4.06 -12.11 11.78
CA MET A 509 3.01 -12.92 11.15
C MET A 509 3.16 -13.01 9.61
N PRO A 510 3.34 -11.92 8.84
CA PRO A 510 3.57 -12.01 7.40
C PRO A 510 4.83 -12.81 7.02
N ILE A 511 5.94 -12.62 7.74
CA ILE A 511 7.19 -13.35 7.48
C ILE A 511 7.00 -14.85 7.77
N GLN A 512 6.34 -15.18 8.87
CA GLN A 512 6.08 -16.55 9.24
C GLN A 512 5.13 -17.22 8.25
N MET A 513 4.10 -16.52 7.78
CA MET A 513 3.26 -16.99 6.67
C MET A 513 4.11 -17.29 5.44
N PHE A 514 4.98 -16.37 5.03
CA PHE A 514 5.86 -16.56 3.87
C PHE A 514 6.73 -17.81 4.01
N ARG A 515 7.38 -17.98 5.16
CA ARG A 515 8.21 -19.17 5.44
C ARG A 515 7.41 -20.48 5.43
N GLN A 516 6.19 -20.48 5.96
CA GLN A 516 5.33 -21.67 5.94
C GLN A 516 4.82 -21.97 4.51
N ILE A 517 4.52 -20.94 3.70
CA ILE A 517 4.13 -21.10 2.29
C ILE A 517 5.30 -21.67 1.49
N ASP A 518 6.50 -21.10 1.65
CA ASP A 518 7.73 -21.55 0.99
C ASP A 518 8.07 -23.00 1.35
N ALA A 519 7.88 -23.37 2.62
CA ALA A 519 8.02 -24.75 3.10
C ALA A 519 6.83 -25.68 2.75
N GLY A 520 5.80 -25.18 2.05
CA GLY A 520 4.61 -25.93 1.64
C GLY A 520 3.56 -26.18 2.72
N PHE A 521 3.76 -25.71 3.96
CA PHE A 521 2.83 -25.89 5.08
C PHE A 521 1.68 -24.87 5.07
N LEU A 522 0.80 -24.95 4.07
CA LEU A 522 -0.28 -23.98 3.84
C LEU A 522 -1.28 -23.87 5.01
N ALA A 523 -1.62 -24.98 5.69
CA ALA A 523 -2.51 -24.94 6.87
C ALA A 523 -1.92 -24.10 8.02
N ARG A 524 -0.61 -24.19 8.25
CA ARG A 524 0.08 -23.41 9.28
C ARG A 524 0.16 -21.94 8.90
N ALA A 525 0.42 -21.64 7.63
CA ALA A 525 0.36 -20.27 7.11
C ALA A 525 -1.05 -19.68 7.27
N SER A 526 -2.09 -20.47 6.98
CA SER A 526 -3.49 -20.07 7.15
C SER A 526 -3.82 -19.68 8.59
N ALA A 527 -3.28 -20.40 9.59
CA ALA A 527 -3.53 -20.06 11.00
C ALA A 527 -3.05 -18.65 11.35
N TYR A 528 -1.82 -18.29 10.96
CA TYR A 528 -1.32 -16.91 11.11
C TYR A 528 -2.11 -15.91 10.28
N GLY A 529 -2.55 -16.30 9.08
CA GLY A 529 -3.41 -15.47 8.22
C GLY A 529 -4.74 -15.11 8.89
N VAL A 530 -5.43 -16.07 9.49
CA VAL A 530 -6.69 -15.83 10.23
C VAL A 530 -6.46 -14.90 11.41
N ILE A 531 -5.40 -15.13 12.19
CA ILE A 531 -5.07 -14.27 13.34
C ILE A 531 -4.79 -12.84 12.86
N LEU A 532 -3.97 -12.68 11.81
CA LEU A 532 -3.66 -11.39 11.22
C LEU A 532 -4.91 -10.67 10.72
N MET A 533 -5.81 -11.38 10.04
CA MET A 533 -7.11 -10.82 9.61
C MET A 533 -7.94 -10.33 10.79
N VAL A 534 -8.04 -11.11 11.87
CA VAL A 534 -8.80 -10.73 13.06
C VAL A 534 -8.18 -9.49 13.73
N VAL A 535 -6.86 -9.49 13.91
CA VAL A 535 -6.12 -8.38 14.53
C VAL A 535 -6.25 -7.09 13.73
N ILE A 536 -6.39 -7.18 12.40
CA ILE A 536 -6.61 -6.01 11.54
C ILE A 536 -8.09 -5.57 11.54
N LEU A 537 -9.03 -6.50 11.34
CA LEU A 537 -10.45 -6.18 11.14
C LEU A 537 -11.13 -5.67 12.41
N VAL A 538 -10.78 -6.22 13.59
CA VAL A 538 -11.43 -5.83 14.85
C VAL A 538 -11.19 -4.35 15.18
N PRO A 539 -9.96 -3.80 15.16
CA PRO A 539 -9.73 -2.39 15.45
C PRO A 539 -10.35 -1.45 14.42
N ILE A 540 -10.36 -1.82 13.13
CA ILE A 540 -11.08 -1.03 12.10
C ILE A 540 -12.58 -0.98 12.43
N TYR A 541 -13.17 -2.13 12.75
CA TYR A 541 -14.58 -2.20 13.10
C TYR A 541 -14.91 -1.34 14.33
N LEU A 542 -14.08 -1.43 15.38
CA LEU A 542 -14.23 -0.60 16.58
C LEU A 542 -14.07 0.89 16.26
N ALA A 543 -13.12 1.26 15.41
CA ALA A 543 -12.90 2.64 14.98
C ALA A 543 -14.11 3.22 14.24
N ILE A 544 -14.65 2.49 13.26
CA ILE A 544 -15.83 2.92 12.50
C ILE A 544 -17.04 3.04 13.43
N ARG A 545 -17.27 2.05 14.29
CA ARG A 545 -18.47 1.99 15.13
C ARG A 545 -18.47 3.00 16.27
N PHE A 546 -17.33 3.19 16.94
CA PHE A 546 -17.25 4.01 18.16
C PHE A 546 -16.67 5.40 17.92
N LEU A 547 -15.71 5.56 16.99
CA LEU A 547 -15.10 6.85 16.72
C LEU A 547 -15.80 7.62 15.60
N LYS A 548 -16.82 7.02 14.95
CA LYS A 548 -17.50 7.55 13.76
C LYS A 548 -16.50 8.01 12.69
N LEU A 549 -15.34 7.37 12.65
CA LEU A 549 -14.29 7.69 11.70
C LEU A 549 -14.70 7.18 10.33
N ASP A 550 -14.81 8.11 9.40
CA ASP A 550 -15.16 7.85 8.01
C ASP A 550 -13.87 7.46 7.26
N LEU A 551 -13.25 6.33 7.66
CA LEU A 551 -11.93 5.87 7.21
C LEU A 551 -11.83 5.68 5.69
N PHE A 552 -12.97 5.48 5.03
CA PHE A 552 -13.08 5.24 3.59
C PHE A 552 -13.90 6.33 2.85
N SER A 553 -14.29 7.41 3.52
CA SER A 553 -14.96 8.52 2.83
C SER A 553 -13.94 9.49 2.27
N SER A 554 -14.02 9.68 0.96
CA SER A 554 -13.47 10.83 0.25
C SER A 554 -14.36 12.06 0.50
N ARG A 555 -14.39 12.57 1.73
CA ARG A 555 -15.02 13.86 2.00
C ARG A 555 -14.24 15.00 1.37
#